data_AF-A0A1A5YQD3-F1
#
_entry.id   AF-A0A1A5YQD3-F1
#
_cell.length_a   1.000
_cell.length_b   1.000
_cell.length_c   1.000
_cell.angle_alpha   90.00
_cell.angle_beta   90.00
_cell.angle_gamma   90.00
#
_symmetry.space_group_name_H-M   'P 1'
#
loop_
_entity.id
_entity.type
_entity.pdbx_description
1 polymer ?
#
loop_
_entity_poly.entity_id
_entity_poly.type
_entity_poly.pdbx_seq_one_letter_code
_entity_poly.pdbx_strand_id
1 'polypeptide(L)'
;MIGFMNKCPHCGQQSSFVPEEMECDKALVLWCNHCGNFINQTLTIETIRRWWLRIDEGNESIKPPISKNQCFQLETIEELLNKEQANSSFPKIEIHIKDFGDYAYSEMGTNETTDLIHQEGNELERG
;
A
#
# COMPACT_ATOMS: atom_id res chain seq x y z
N MET A 1 6.34 -0.61 19.93
CA MET A 1 5.75 0.00 18.73
C MET A 1 5.05 -1.13 17.97
N ILE A 2 3.77 -1.35 18.22
CA ILE A 2 2.95 -2.42 17.61
C ILE A 2 2.26 -1.76 16.41
N GLY A 3 2.68 -2.11 15.21
CA GLY A 3 2.20 -1.51 13.97
C GLY A 3 2.81 -2.22 12.77
N PHE A 4 2.77 -3.55 12.78
CA PHE A 4 3.07 -4.37 11.61
C PHE A 4 1.84 -5.21 11.36
N MET A 5 0.92 -4.60 10.61
CA MET A 5 -0.32 -5.14 10.02
C MET A 5 -0.73 -6.50 10.57
N ASN A 6 -1.58 -6.57 11.61
CA ASN A 6 -2.00 -7.84 12.24
C ASN A 6 -2.76 -8.82 11.31
N LYS A 7 -3.17 -8.34 10.12
CA LYS A 7 -3.82 -9.12 9.07
C LYS A 7 -3.28 -8.74 7.70
N CYS A 8 -3.25 -9.69 6.77
CA CYS A 8 -2.93 -9.41 5.38
C CYS A 8 -4.09 -8.68 4.68
N PRO A 9 -3.89 -7.51 4.05
CA PRO A 9 -4.93 -6.81 3.29
C PRO A 9 -5.43 -7.61 2.08
N HIS A 10 -4.62 -8.51 1.52
CA HIS A 10 -5.03 -9.34 0.38
C HIS A 10 -5.87 -10.56 0.77
N CYS A 11 -5.56 -11.23 1.89
CA CYS A 11 -6.23 -12.49 2.26
C CYS A 11 -6.94 -12.47 3.61
N GLY A 12 -6.89 -11.38 4.36
CA GLY A 12 -7.54 -11.21 5.67
C GLY A 12 -6.97 -12.08 6.81
N GLN A 13 -6.04 -13.00 6.51
CA GLN A 13 -5.45 -13.91 7.49
C GLN A 13 -4.52 -13.20 8.46
N GLN A 14 -4.28 -13.81 9.63
CA GLN A 14 -3.30 -13.32 10.58
C GLN A 14 -1.96 -13.09 9.89
N SER A 15 -1.35 -11.96 10.23
CA SER A 15 -0.14 -11.52 9.59
C SER A 15 1.06 -12.37 9.95
N SER A 16 1.64 -12.98 8.93
CA SER A 16 2.98 -13.53 8.98
C SER A 16 3.69 -12.98 7.75
N PHE A 17 4.54 -11.99 7.99
CA PHE A 17 5.26 -11.28 6.93
C PHE A 17 6.76 -11.49 7.04
N VAL A 18 7.44 -11.64 5.90
CA VAL A 18 8.90 -11.57 5.81
C VAL A 18 9.30 -10.25 5.15
N PRO A 19 10.10 -9.40 5.82
CA PRO A 19 10.65 -8.20 5.20
C PRO A 19 11.76 -8.55 4.23
N GLU A 20 11.69 -7.99 3.03
CA GLU A 20 12.70 -8.13 1.99
C GLU A 20 12.99 -6.79 1.31
N GLU A 21 14.21 -6.61 0.81
CA GLU A 21 14.60 -5.49 -0.03
C GLU A 21 14.53 -5.92 -1.49
N MET A 22 13.78 -5.20 -2.33
CA MET A 22 13.71 -5.50 -3.75
C MET A 22 14.93 -4.96 -4.49
N GLU A 23 15.64 -5.81 -5.23
CA GLU A 23 16.91 -5.44 -5.90
C GLU A 23 16.77 -4.29 -6.91
N CYS A 24 15.60 -4.11 -7.52
CA CYS A 24 15.39 -3.17 -8.61
C CYS A 24 15.13 -1.71 -8.17
N ASP A 25 14.54 -1.51 -7.00
CA ASP A 25 14.18 -0.19 -6.47
C ASP A 25 14.57 0.03 -5.00
N LYS A 26 15.28 -0.93 -4.39
CA LYS A 26 15.66 -0.94 -2.97
C LYS A 26 14.48 -0.67 -2.03
N ALA A 27 13.27 -0.98 -2.46
CA ALA A 27 12.09 -0.82 -1.63
C ALA A 27 12.02 -1.95 -0.61
N LEU A 28 11.65 -1.59 0.62
CA LEU A 28 11.30 -2.56 1.66
C LEU A 28 9.90 -3.09 1.38
N VAL A 29 9.77 -4.39 1.18
CA VAL A 29 8.49 -5.09 0.99
C VAL A 29 8.25 -6.10 2.10
N LEU A 30 6.97 -6.40 2.36
CA LEU A 30 6.55 -7.46 3.27
C LEU A 30 5.81 -8.54 2.49
N TRP A 31 6.31 -9.77 2.48
CA TRP A 31 5.67 -10.92 1.84
C TRP A 31 4.74 -11.65 2.78
N CYS A 32 3.49 -11.87 2.38
CA CYS A 32 2.56 -12.69 3.14
C CYS A 32 2.87 -14.18 2.96
N ASN A 33 3.25 -14.85 4.04
CA ASN A 33 3.57 -16.29 4.01
C ASN A 33 2.36 -17.18 3.67
N HIS A 34 1.14 -16.65 3.74
CA HIS A 34 -0.09 -17.39 3.44
C HIS A 34 -0.47 -17.33 1.95
N CYS A 35 -0.53 -16.13 1.36
CA CYS A 35 -1.00 -15.95 -0.01
C CYS A 35 0.10 -15.63 -1.02
N GLY A 36 1.34 -15.42 -0.58
CA GLY A 36 2.46 -15.07 -1.45
C GLY A 36 2.37 -13.68 -2.06
N ASN A 37 1.38 -12.85 -1.70
CA ASN A 37 1.35 -11.45 -2.11
C ASN A 37 2.29 -10.61 -1.23
N PHE A 38 2.83 -9.55 -1.80
CA PHE A 38 3.69 -8.60 -1.10
C PHE A 38 2.99 -7.27 -0.89
N ILE A 39 3.45 -6.53 0.12
CA ILE A 39 3.01 -5.16 0.40
C ILE A 39 4.23 -4.29 0.46
N ASN A 40 4.25 -3.23 -0.33
CA ASN A 40 5.36 -2.30 -0.30
C ASN A 40 5.27 -1.41 0.96
N GLN A 41 6.32 -1.44 1.79
CA GLN A 41 6.42 -0.62 3.00
C GLN A 41 7.00 0.77 2.70
N THR A 42 7.69 0.92 1.58
CA THR A 42 8.36 2.16 1.20
C THR A 42 8.25 2.39 -0.30
N LEU A 43 7.61 3.48 -0.69
CA LEU A 43 7.54 3.87 -2.09
C LEU A 43 8.64 4.89 -2.38
N THR A 44 9.55 4.54 -3.28
CA THR A 44 10.50 5.52 -3.82
C THR A 44 9.77 6.51 -4.73
N ILE A 45 10.37 7.68 -4.93
CA ILE A 45 9.82 8.68 -5.86
C ILE A 45 9.72 8.11 -7.28
N GLU A 46 10.71 7.33 -7.74
CA GLU A 46 10.68 6.65 -9.04
C GLU A 46 9.49 5.67 -9.15
N THR A 47 9.20 4.92 -8.08
CA THR A 47 8.05 4.00 -8.06
C THR A 47 6.73 4.75 -8.20
N ILE A 48 6.58 5.90 -7.55
CA ILE A 48 5.39 6.76 -7.66
C ILE A 48 5.29 7.40 -9.05
N ARG A 49 6.42 7.84 -9.62
CA ARG A 49 6.50 8.38 -10.98
C ARG A 49 6.02 7.35 -12.01
N ARG A 50 6.52 6.12 -11.95
CA ARG A 50 6.08 5.01 -12.80
C ARG A 50 4.62 4.65 -12.59
N TRP A 51 4.12 4.76 -11.36
CA TRP A 51 2.71 4.54 -11.08
C TRP A 51 1.83 5.60 -11.77
N TRP A 52 2.21 6.88 -11.72
CA TRP A 52 1.53 7.92 -12.49
C TRP A 52 1.57 7.68 -14.00
N LEU A 53 2.68 7.16 -14.55
CA LEU A 53 2.74 6.77 -15.97
C LEU A 53 1.72 5.67 -16.30
N ARG A 54 1.61 4.62 -15.47
CA ARG A 54 0.62 3.55 -15.69
C ARG A 54 -0.82 4.07 -15.61
N ILE A 55 -1.10 5.03 -14.73
CA ILE A 55 -2.41 5.71 -14.67
C ILE A 55 -2.69 6.44 -15.98
N ASP A 56 -1.71 7.20 -16.50
CA ASP A 56 -1.87 7.99 -17.72
C ASP A 56 -2.05 7.12 -18.97
N GLU A 57 -1.42 5.95 -18.98
CA GLU A 57 -1.57 4.93 -20.03
C GLU A 57 -2.89 4.15 -19.93
N GLY A 58 -3.67 4.32 -18.85
CA GLY A 58 -4.89 3.55 -18.60
C GLY A 58 -4.66 2.11 -18.12
N ASN A 59 -3.42 1.78 -17.76
CA ASN A 59 -3.01 0.47 -17.26
C ASN A 59 -3.27 0.28 -15.76
N GLU A 60 -3.69 1.34 -15.07
CA GLU A 60 -3.94 1.37 -13.64
C GLU A 60 -5.15 2.25 -13.34
N SER A 61 -5.92 1.89 -12.31
CA SER A 61 -7.10 2.64 -11.87
C SER A 61 -6.92 3.24 -10.46
N ILE A 62 -6.01 2.67 -9.67
CA ILE A 62 -5.75 3.10 -8.29
C ILE A 62 -4.69 4.20 -8.29
N LYS A 63 -5.05 5.38 -7.80
CA LYS A 63 -4.12 6.52 -7.74
C LYS A 63 -3.01 6.31 -6.69
N PRO A 64 -1.78 6.78 -6.96
CA PRO A 64 -0.72 6.83 -5.95
C PRO A 64 -1.09 7.68 -4.73
N PRO A 65 -0.40 7.50 -3.58
CA PRO A 65 -0.72 8.20 -2.33
C PRO A 65 -0.41 9.70 -2.35
N ILE A 66 0.32 10.20 -3.36
CA ILE A 66 0.59 11.63 -3.56
C ILE A 66 0.28 12.05 -4.98
N SER A 67 -0.13 13.30 -5.17
CA SER A 67 -0.44 13.89 -6.48
C SER A 67 0.81 13.99 -7.38
N LYS A 68 0.60 14.13 -8.71
CA LYS A 68 1.69 14.38 -9.67
C LYS A 68 2.54 15.61 -9.32
N ASN A 69 1.89 16.69 -8.87
CA ASN A 69 2.59 17.91 -8.49
C ASN A 69 3.50 17.68 -7.27
N GLN A 70 3.00 16.98 -6.24
CA GLN A 70 3.81 16.60 -5.08
C GLN A 70 4.95 15.65 -5.48
N CYS A 71 4.72 14.71 -6.38
CA CYS A 71 5.76 13.82 -6.91
C CYS A 71 6.88 14.65 -7.56
N PHE A 72 6.53 15.56 -8.47
CA PHE A 72 7.49 16.45 -9.12
C PHE A 72 8.27 17.35 -8.14
N GLN A 73 7.60 17.86 -7.11
CA GLN A 73 8.26 18.65 -6.06
C GLN A 73 9.27 17.82 -5.28
N LEU A 74 8.94 16.57 -4.95
CA LEU A 74 9.86 15.66 -4.26
C LEU A 74 11.02 15.21 -5.15
N GLU A 75 10.78 14.96 -6.44
CA GLU A 75 11.85 14.71 -7.43
C GLU A 75 12.84 15.87 -7.46
N THR A 76 12.33 17.11 -7.50
CA THR A 76 13.17 18.31 -7.49
C THR A 76 14.01 18.40 -6.22
N ILE A 77 13.43 18.09 -5.05
CA ILE A 77 14.16 18.08 -3.78
C ILE A 77 15.25 17.00 -3.79
N GLU A 78 14.94 15.78 -4.23
CA GLU A 78 15.91 14.68 -4.34
C GLU A 78 17.08 15.06 -5.26
N GLU A 79 16.80 15.67 -6.41
CA GLU A 79 17.84 16.16 -7.31
C GLU A 79 18.73 17.23 -6.67
N LEU A 80 18.14 18.18 -5.95
CA LEU A 80 18.89 19.24 -5.26
C LEU A 80 19.81 18.64 -4.19
N LEU A 81 19.28 17.72 -3.39
CA LEU A 81 20.06 16.99 -2.38
C LEU A 81 21.25 16.26 -3.02
N ASN A 82 21.05 15.62 -4.16
CA ASN A 82 22.12 14.89 -4.86
C ASN A 82 23.13 15.84 -5.58
N LYS A 83 22.72 17.04 -6.01
CA LYS A 83 23.62 18.02 -6.65
C LYS A 83 24.62 18.63 -5.67
N GLU A 84 24.21 18.87 -4.43
CA GLU A 84 25.04 19.50 -3.40
C GLU A 84 26.01 18.51 -2.72
N GLN A 85 25.96 17.23 -3.08
CA GLN A 85 26.72 16.16 -2.45
C GLN A 85 28.16 15.94 -2.93
N ALA A 86 28.75 16.86 -3.69
CA ALA A 86 30.09 16.70 -4.27
C ALA A 86 31.20 16.33 -3.26
N ASN A 87 30.99 16.52 -1.94
CA ASN A 87 31.91 16.14 -0.85
C ASN A 87 31.23 15.36 0.31
N SER A 88 30.11 14.69 0.05
CA SER A 88 29.33 13.96 1.07
C SER A 88 29.76 12.49 1.22
N SER A 89 29.69 11.96 2.44
CA SER A 89 29.86 10.52 2.73
C SER A 89 28.73 9.64 2.18
N PHE A 90 27.62 10.25 1.76
CA PHE A 90 26.52 9.57 1.09
C PHE A 90 26.67 9.79 -0.42
N PRO A 91 26.83 8.72 -1.21
CA PRO A 91 27.06 8.82 -2.67
C PRO A 91 25.77 9.09 -3.46
N LYS A 92 24.60 8.86 -2.86
CA LYS A 92 23.28 9.11 -3.45
C LYS A 92 22.25 9.21 -2.33
N ILE A 93 21.37 10.20 -2.40
CA ILE A 93 20.17 10.33 -1.56
C ILE A 93 18.96 9.86 -2.36
N GLU A 94 18.06 9.14 -1.68
CA GLU A 94 16.76 8.73 -2.21
C GLU A 94 15.68 9.01 -1.17
N ILE A 95 14.54 9.55 -1.61
CA ILE A 95 13.38 9.83 -0.75
C ILE A 95 12.41 8.65 -0.81
N HIS A 96 12.09 8.11 0.37
CA HIS A 96 11.14 7.02 0.55
C HIS A 96 9.88 7.53 1.25
N ILE A 97 8.71 7.26 0.68
CA ILE A 97 7.42 7.55 1.28
C ILE A 97 6.93 6.30 2.00
N LYS A 98 6.68 6.43 3.29
CA LYS A 98 6.14 5.37 4.13
C LYS A 98 4.80 5.80 4.71
N ASP A 99 3.80 4.96 4.50
CA ASP A 99 2.52 5.09 5.19
C ASP A 99 2.60 4.39 6.55
N PHE A 100 2.28 5.11 7.62
CA PHE A 100 2.18 4.60 8.99
C PHE A 100 0.72 4.49 9.45
N GLY A 101 -0.24 4.75 8.58
CA GLY A 101 -1.65 4.53 8.86
C GLY A 101 -1.91 3.06 9.19
N ASP A 102 -2.78 2.82 10.17
CA ASP A 102 -3.33 1.49 10.39
C ASP A 102 -4.05 1.06 9.10
N TYR A 103 -3.46 0.15 8.33
CA TYR A 103 -4.07 -0.48 7.16
C TYR A 103 -5.30 -1.28 7.61
N ALA A 104 -6.42 -0.61 7.83
CA ALA A 104 -7.70 -1.23 8.01
C ALA A 104 -8.26 -1.54 6.62
N TYR A 105 -8.04 -2.76 6.13
CA TYR A 105 -8.83 -3.29 5.03
C TYR A 105 -10.27 -3.39 5.54
N SER A 106 -11.06 -2.35 5.35
CA SER A 106 -12.51 -2.45 5.51
C SER A 106 -13.03 -3.01 4.19
N GLU A 107 -13.65 -4.19 4.26
CA GLU A 107 -14.47 -4.72 3.17
C GLU A 107 -15.69 -3.81 2.99
N MET A 108 -15.52 -2.61 2.46
CA MET A 108 -16.63 -1.85 1.90
C MET A 108 -16.86 -2.38 0.48
N GLY A 109 -17.51 -3.54 0.40
CA GLY A 109 -17.82 -4.14 -0.88
C GLY A 109 -18.43 -5.53 -0.88
N THR A 110 -19.34 -5.87 0.06
CA THR A 110 -20.50 -6.77 -0.17
C THR A 110 -21.40 -6.78 1.08
N ASN A 111 -22.25 -5.76 1.24
CA ASN A 111 -23.38 -5.82 2.19
C ASN A 111 -24.68 -5.59 1.43
N GLU A 112 -25.00 -6.48 0.48
CA GLU A 112 -26.36 -6.61 -0.05
C GLU A 112 -26.66 -8.07 -0.37
N THR A 113 -26.60 -9.00 0.59
CA THR A 113 -27.43 -10.25 0.59
C THR A 113 -27.21 -11.11 1.84
N THR A 114 -27.58 -10.64 3.03
CA THR A 114 -27.69 -11.56 4.19
C THR A 114 -28.79 -11.25 5.22
N ASP A 115 -29.65 -10.25 5.00
CA ASP A 115 -30.73 -9.93 5.95
C ASP A 115 -32.14 -10.36 5.50
N LEU A 116 -32.28 -11.35 4.61
CA LEU A 116 -33.60 -11.88 4.20
C LEU A 116 -33.86 -13.36 4.52
N ILE A 117 -33.02 -14.03 5.33
CA ILE A 117 -33.25 -15.46 5.66
C ILE A 117 -33.63 -15.70 7.15
N HIS A 118 -33.75 -14.66 7.98
CA HIS A 118 -34.11 -14.84 9.40
C HIS A 118 -35.39 -14.15 9.87
N GLN A 119 -36.41 -14.00 9.01
CA GLN A 119 -37.74 -13.54 9.45
C GLN A 119 -38.95 -14.40 9.05
N GLU A 120 -38.81 -15.55 8.38
CA GLU A 120 -39.95 -16.46 8.09
C GLU A 120 -40.00 -17.73 8.95
N GLY A 121 -39.55 -17.66 10.20
CA GLY A 121 -39.42 -18.84 11.06
C GLY A 121 -40.11 -18.79 12.42
N ASN A 122 -41.01 -17.83 12.69
CA ASN A 122 -41.58 -17.70 14.05
C ASN A 122 -43.02 -17.16 14.14
N GLU A 123 -43.90 -17.51 13.20
CA GLU A 123 -45.36 -17.28 13.32
C GLU A 123 -46.18 -18.56 13.09
N LEU A 124 -45.84 -19.66 13.77
CA LEU A 124 -46.68 -20.88 13.75
C LEU A 124 -46.97 -21.50 15.13
N GLU A 125 -46.76 -20.76 16.22
CA GLU A 125 -47.24 -21.15 17.55
C GLU A 125 -47.94 -19.98 18.26
N ARG A 126 -49.11 -19.60 17.75
CA ARG A 126 -50.18 -18.92 18.50
C ARG A 126 -51.43 -18.80 17.63
N GLY A 127 -52.21 -19.87 17.62
CA GLY A 127 -53.56 -19.96 17.07
C GLY A 127 -54.29 -21.12 17.71
#